data_AF-A0A8T4T8E9-F1
#
_entry.id   AF-A0A8T4T8E9-F1
#
_cell.length_a   1.000
_cell.length_b   1.000
_cell.length_c   1.000
_cell.angle_alpha   90.00
_cell.angle_beta   90.00
_cell.angle_gamma   90.00
#
_symmetry.space_group_name_H-M   'P 1'
#
loop_
_entity.id
_entity.type
_entity.pdbx_description
1 polymer ?
#
loop_
_entity_poly.entity_id
_entity_poly.type
_entity_poly.pdbx_seq_one_letter_code
_entity_poly.pdbx_strand_id
1 'polypeptide(L)' 'MDYSDYKIKPSKHFILTWMRKWDYDIYSLRHILENSYKLEKVGKNKYEAYFRYKSKSRKLIFIKDEDYKEIFIITGAEGK' A
#
# COMPACT_ATOMS: atom_id res chain seq x y z
N MET A 1 -5.11 -10.79 2.30
CA MET A 1 -5.07 -11.26 0.89
C MET A 1 -3.67 -11.78 0.67
N ASP A 2 -3.50 -12.94 0.04
CA ASP A 2 -2.16 -13.42 -0.29
C ASP A 2 -1.63 -12.63 -1.50
N TYR A 3 -0.53 -11.92 -1.30
CA TYR A 3 0.15 -11.14 -2.33
C TYR A 3 1.55 -11.68 -2.62
N SER A 4 1.89 -12.88 -2.13
CA SER A 4 3.20 -13.52 -2.31
C SER A 4 3.70 -13.50 -3.75
N ASP A 5 2.81 -13.82 -4.70
CA ASP A 5 3.10 -13.84 -6.14
C ASP A 5 3.15 -12.45 -6.81
N TYR A 6 2.84 -11.38 -6.08
CA TYR A 6 2.82 -10.03 -6.63
C TYR A 6 4.12 -9.29 -6.36
N LYS A 7 4.63 -8.64 -7.41
CA LYS A 7 5.71 -7.67 -7.29
C LYS A 7 5.15 -6.35 -6.76
N ILE A 8 5.67 -5.87 -5.65
CA ILE A 8 5.30 -4.55 -5.10
C ILE A 8 6.20 -3.49 -5.72
N LYS A 9 5.59 -2.49 -6.36
CA LYS A 9 6.27 -1.38 -6.99
C LYS A 9 5.73 -0.05 -6.49
N PRO A 10 6.44 0.63 -5.59
CA PRO A 10 6.05 1.97 -5.17
C PRO A 10 6.36 3.01 -6.23
N SER A 11 5.47 3.99 -6.39
CA SER A 11 5.69 5.14 -7.27
C SER A 11 6.83 6.02 -6.72
N LYS A 12 7.50 6.78 -7.60
CA LYS A 12 8.52 7.75 -7.17
C LYS A 12 7.97 8.76 -6.15
N HIS A 13 6.74 9.21 -6.34
CA HIS A 13 6.07 10.11 -5.40
C HIS A 13 5.89 9.47 -4.02
N PHE A 14 5.45 8.21 -3.97
CA PHE A 14 5.27 7.48 -2.72
C PHE A 14 6.60 7.23 -1.98
N ILE A 15 7.65 6.83 -2.71
CA ILE A 15 8.99 6.62 -2.13
C ILE A 15 9.46 7.90 -1.43
N LEU A 16 9.42 9.03 -2.14
CA LEU A 16 9.97 10.30 -1.66
C LEU A 16 9.14 10.91 -0.53
N THR A 17 7.82 10.77 -0.58
CA THR A 17 6.90 11.43 0.36
C THR A 17 6.59 10.58 1.59
N TRP A 18 6.34 9.29 1.39
CA TRP A 18 5.75 8.41 2.40
C TRP A 18 6.72 7.35 2.89
N MET A 19 7.43 6.63 2.02
CA MET A 19 8.37 5.61 2.47
C MET A 19 9.47 6.20 3.34
N ARG A 20 10.05 7.33 2.93
CA ARG A 20 11.05 8.04 3.76
C ARG A 20 10.47 8.55 5.08
N LYS A 21 9.26 9.12 5.06
CA LYS A 21 8.61 9.66 6.26
C LYS A 21 8.24 8.56 7.27
N TRP A 22 7.84 7.41 6.75
CA TRP A 22 7.40 6.28 7.56
C TRP A 22 8.53 5.31 7.92
N ASP A 23 9.72 5.51 7.34
CA ASP A 23 10.86 4.60 7.45
C ASP A 23 10.50 3.17 6.98
N TYR A 24 9.85 3.10 5.82
CA TYR A 24 9.35 1.85 5.25
C TYR A 24 10.18 1.38 4.06
N ASP A 25 10.34 0.08 3.98
CA ASP A 25 10.89 -0.63 2.83
C ASP A 25 9.82 -1.48 2.13
N ILE A 26 10.21 -2.27 1.12
CA ILE A 26 9.29 -3.13 0.37
C ILE A 26 8.64 -4.20 1.28
N TYR A 27 9.38 -4.74 2.25
CA TYR A 27 8.86 -5.74 3.18
C TYR A 27 7.78 -5.16 4.09
N SER A 28 7.99 -3.92 4.56
CA SER A 28 7.01 -3.16 5.34
C SER A 28 5.72 -2.98 4.54
N LEU A 29 5.81 -2.64 3.25
CA LEU A 29 4.64 -2.48 2.38
C LEU A 29 3.90 -3.81 2.18
N ARG A 30 4.62 -4.92 1.99
CA ARG A 30 4.03 -6.25 1.89
C ARG A 30 3.25 -6.60 3.15
N HIS A 31 3.89 -6.46 4.30
CA HIS A 31 3.27 -6.70 5.60
C HIS A 31 2.01 -5.84 5.80
N ILE A 32 2.04 -4.57 5.41
CA ILE A 32 0.88 -3.67 5.49
C ILE A 32 -0.27 -4.13 4.61
N LEU A 33 0.00 -4.57 3.38
CA LEU A 33 -1.03 -5.07 2.47
C LEU A 33 -1.67 -6.37 2.99
N GLU A 34 -0.87 -7.25 3.58
CA GLU A 34 -1.34 -8.52 4.14
C GLU A 34 -2.15 -8.33 5.43
N ASN A 35 -1.74 -7.37 6.27
CA ASN A 35 -2.32 -7.12 7.61
C ASN A 35 -3.21 -5.86 7.67
N SER A 36 -3.60 -5.29 6.54
CA SER A 36 -4.53 -4.17 6.53
C SER A 36 -5.86 -4.59 7.16
N TYR A 37 -6.38 -3.80 8.09
CA TYR A 37 -7.65 -4.12 8.76
C TYR A 37 -8.87 -3.85 7.89
N LYS A 38 -8.69 -3.05 6.83
CA LYS A 38 -9.74 -2.72 5.86
C LYS A 38 -9.11 -2.56 4.49
N LEU A 39 -9.72 -3.20 3.49
CA LEU A 39 -9.35 -3.08 2.09
C LEU A 39 -10.60 -2.72 1.28
N GLU A 40 -10.58 -1.58 0.59
CA GLU A 40 -11.71 -1.09 -0.20
C GLU A 40 -11.33 -0.95 -1.67
N LYS A 41 -12.19 -1.45 -2.55
CA LYS A 41 -12.07 -1.24 -3.99
C LYS A 41 -12.76 0.08 -4.36
N VAL A 42 -11.98 1.09 -4.75
CA VAL A 42 -12.46 2.45 -5.03
C VAL A 42 -12.48 2.81 -6.53
N GLY A 43 -12.15 1.85 -7.39
CA GLY A 43 -12.19 1.97 -8.84
C GLY A 43 -11.96 0.62 -9.51
N LYS A 44 -11.82 0.59 -10.85
CA LYS A 44 -11.72 -0.67 -11.62
C LYS A 44 -10.64 -1.62 -11.08
N ASN A 45 -9.42 -1.11 -10.90
CA ASN A 45 -8.27 -1.84 -10.35
C ASN A 45 -7.63 -1.11 -9.17
N LYS A 46 -8.31 -0.10 -8.62
CA LYS A 46 -7.78 0.80 -7.59
C LYS A 46 -8.32 0.43 -6.22
N TYR A 47 -7.43 0.38 -5.24
CA TYR A 47 -7.72 -0.06 -3.89
C TYR A 47 -7.18 0.92 -2.85
N GLU A 48 -7.88 1.00 -1.72
CA GLU A 48 -7.40 1.65 -0.50
C GLU A 48 -7.22 0.59 0.61
N ALA A 49 -6.00 0.46 1.12
CA ALA A 49 -5.70 -0.38 2.28
C ALA A 49 -5.49 0.49 3.51
N TYR A 50 -6.25 0.25 4.57
CA TYR A 50 -6.14 0.95 5.84
C TYR A 50 -5.42 0.09 6.87
N PHE A 51 -4.48 0.70 7.58
CA PHE A 51 -3.65 0.03 8.56
C PHE A 51 -3.34 0.97 9.73
N ARG A 52 -2.90 0.40 10.85
CA ARG A 52 -2.47 1.16 12.03
C ARG A 52 -0.98 0.97 12.24
N TYR A 53 -0.29 2.06 12.59
CA TYR A 53 1.09 2.02 13.02
C TYR A 53 1.28 2.97 14.20
N LYS A 54 1.79 2.47 15.33
CA LYS A 54 1.96 3.25 16.58
C LYS A 54 0.72 4.07 16.95
N SER A 55 -0.45 3.41 16.96
CA SER A 55 -1.77 4.01 17.26
C SER A 55 -2.29 5.06 16.27
N LYS A 56 -1.57 5.37 15.20
CA LYS A 56 -2.03 6.25 14.12
C LYS A 56 -2.66 5.45 12.99
N SER A 57 -3.78 5.95 12.49
CA SER A 57 -4.41 5.42 11.28
C SER A 57 -3.66 5.89 10.04
N ARG A 58 -3.43 4.99 9.10
CA ARG A 58 -2.79 5.27 7.81
C ARG A 58 -3.53 4.54 6.70
N LYS A 59 -3.40 5.03 5.48
CA LYS A 59 -3.88 4.34 4.29
C LYS A 59 -2.87 4.33 3.15
N LEU A 60 -2.88 3.26 2.36
CA LEU A 60 -2.22 3.16 1.07
C LEU A 60 -3.27 3.19 -0.03
N ILE A 61 -2.96 3.87 -1.13
CA ILE A 61 -3.74 3.83 -2.37
C ILE A 61 -2.88 3.14 -3.41
N PHE A 62 -3.40 2.07 -4.01
CA PHE A 62 -2.65 1.26 -4.97
C PHE A 62 -3.52 0.74 -6.11
N ILE A 63 -2.85 0.28 -7.16
CA ILE A 63 -3.44 -0.48 -8.26
C ILE A 63 -2.99 -1.92 -8.13
N LYS A 64 -3.93 -2.86 -8.28
CA LYS A 64 -3.63 -4.27 -8.43
C LYS A 64 -3.74 -4.63 -9.91
N ASP A 65 -2.63 -5.03 -10.51
CA ASP A 65 -2.54 -5.47 -11.89
C ASP A 65 -2.44 -7.01 -11.92
N GLU A 66 -3.49 -7.64 -12.45
CA GLU A 66 -3.57 -9.10 -12.55
C GLU A 66 -2.74 -9.66 -13.70
N ASP A 67 -2.56 -8.89 -14.78
CA ASP A 67 -1.88 -9.32 -16.00
C ASP A 67 -0.37 -9.40 -15.77
N TYR A 68 0.17 -8.40 -15.08
CA TYR A 68 1.60 -8.31 -14.75
C TYR A 68 1.96 -8.83 -13.36
N LYS A 69 0.96 -9.30 -12.58
CA LYS A 69 1.11 -9.66 -11.17
C LYS A 69 1.87 -8.58 -10.39
N GLU A 70 1.46 -7.32 -10.57
CA GLU A 70 2.09 -6.16 -9.95
C GLU A 70 1.11 -5.42 -9.02
N ILE A 71 1.62 -4.97 -7.88
CA ILE A 71 0.94 -4.03 -7.00
C ILE A 71 1.66 -2.70 -7.08
N PHE A 72 1.04 -1.73 -7.75
CA PHE A 72 1.59 -0.40 -7.92
C PHE A 72 1.09 0.55 -6.83
N ILE A 73 1.95 0.93 -5.88
CA ILE A 73 1.57 1.86 -4.80
C ILE A 73 1.63 3.29 -5.31
N ILE A 74 0.48 3.96 -5.38
CA ILE A 74 0.35 5.32 -5.92
C ILE A 74 0.80 6.34 -4.86
N THR A 75 0.15 6.32 -3.70
CA THR A 75 0.36 7.28 -2.62
C THR A 75 -0.10 6.73 -1.27
N GLY A 76 0.17 7.46 -0.19
CA GLY A 76 -0.29 7.16 1.16
C GLY A 76 -1.03 8.36 1.76
N ALA A 77 -1.64 8.16 2.92
CA ALA A 77 -2.13 9.24 3.77
C ALA A 77 -2.11 8.82 5.24
N GLU A 78 -2.03 9.80 6.13
CA GLU A 78 -2.17 9.62 7.57
C GLU A 78 -3.54 10.17 7.99
N GLY A 79 -4.32 9.38 8.72
CA GLY A 79 -5.49 9.86 9.42
C GLY A 79 -5.08 10.74 10.60
N LYS A 80 -5.94 11.70 10.95
CA LYS A 80 -5.83 12.43 12.21
C LYS A 80 -6.19 11.54 13.39
#